data_AF-A0A9W3YLA6-F1
#
_entry.id   AF-A0A9W3YLA6-F1
#
_cell.length_a   1.000
_cell.length_b   1.000
_cell.length_c   1.000
_cell.angle_alpha   90.00
_cell.angle_beta   90.00
_cell.angle_gamma   90.00
#
_symmetry.space_group_name_H-M   'P 1'
#
loop_
_entity.id
_entity.type
_entity.pdbx_description
1 polymer ?
#
loop_
_entity_poly.entity_id
_entity_poly.type
_entity_poly.pdbx_seq_one_letter_code
_entity_poly.pdbx_strand_id
1 'polypeptide(L)' 'MGNRRLDGLREGDRITVFSGGGPIDGTGVFIRVEDGFLIWVDAAATLNVTSLDVISVRRVV' A
#
# COMPACT_ATOMS: atom_id res chain seq x y z
N MET A 1 12.08 -5.35 14.14
CA MET A 1 11.88 -6.54 13.27
C MET A 1 11.27 -6.03 11.98
N GLY A 2 11.98 -6.15 10.85
CA GLY A 2 11.54 -5.57 9.58
C GLY A 2 10.19 -6.12 9.14
N ASN A 3 9.30 -5.24 8.69
CA ASN A 3 8.00 -5.60 8.13
C ASN A 3 8.21 -6.42 6.85
N ARG A 4 8.30 -7.75 6.99
CA ARG A 4 8.32 -8.74 5.89
C ARG A 4 7.21 -8.53 4.85
N ARG A 5 6.15 -7.79 5.20
CA ARG A 5 5.01 -7.45 4.33
C ARG A 5 5.33 -6.45 3.21
N LEU A 6 6.42 -5.71 3.31
CA LEU A 6 6.78 -4.67 2.33
C LEU A 6 8.08 -4.99 1.58
N ASP A 7 8.69 -6.15 1.86
CA ASP A 7 9.99 -6.52 1.32
C ASP A 7 9.95 -6.54 -0.21
N GLY A 8 10.75 -5.67 -0.83
CA GLY A 8 10.91 -5.60 -2.27
C GLY A 8 9.90 -4.71 -3.02
N LEU A 9 8.99 -4.02 -2.32
CA LEU A 9 8.22 -2.93 -2.93
C LEU A 9 9.14 -1.75 -3.24
N ARG A 10 8.99 -1.20 -4.44
CA ARG A 10 9.68 -0.01 -4.92
C ARG A 10 8.66 1.03 -5.37
N GLU A 11 9.04 2.30 -5.28
CA GLU A 11 8.24 3.38 -5.85
C GLU A 11 7.84 3.05 -7.29
N GLY A 12 6.56 3.23 -7.61
CA GLY A 12 5.97 2.87 -8.91
C GLY A 12 5.39 1.46 -9.00
N ASP A 13 5.64 0.58 -8.03
CA ASP A 13 5.05 -0.75 -8.02
C ASP A 13 3.52 -0.68 -7.89
N ARG A 14 2.82 -1.48 -8.71
CA ARG A 14 1.38 -1.67 -8.53
C ARG A 14 1.11 -2.49 -7.29
N ILE A 15 0.14 -2.05 -6.50
CA ILE A 15 -0.24 -2.68 -5.24
C ILE A 15 -1.76 -2.79 -5.12
N THR A 16 -2.21 -3.77 -4.34
CA THR A 16 -3.56 -3.79 -3.78
C THR A 16 -3.43 -3.59 -2.27
N VAL A 17 -4.21 -2.65 -1.74
CA VAL A 17 -4.31 -2.38 -0.30
C VAL A 17 -5.57 -3.06 0.23
N PHE A 18 -5.46 -3.73 1.37
CA PHE A 18 -6.57 -4.43 2.01
C PHE A 18 -6.82 -3.89 3.40
N SER A 19 -8.08 -3.63 3.74
CA SER A 19 -8.55 -3.24 5.07
C SER A 19 -9.83 -3.99 5.40
N GLY A 20 -10.05 -4.34 6.67
CA GLY A 20 -11.29 -4.97 7.12
C GLY A 20 -11.68 -6.27 6.39
N GLY A 21 -10.71 -6.98 5.79
CA GLY A 21 -10.93 -8.23 5.06
C GLY A 21 -11.16 -8.09 3.55
N GLY A 22 -11.15 -6.88 2.98
CA GLY A 22 -11.35 -6.66 1.54
C GLY A 22 -10.36 -5.66 0.95
N PRO A 23 -10.19 -5.66 -0.39
CA PRO A 23 -9.41 -4.63 -1.08
C PRO A 23 -10.12 -3.27 -0.97
N ILE A 24 -9.34 -2.21 -0.85
CA ILE A 24 -9.81 -0.82 -0.85
C ILE A 24 -9.27 -0.08 -2.07
N ASP A 25 -10.08 0.79 -2.64
CA ASP A 25 -9.73 1.75 -3.72
C ASP A 25 -8.97 1.16 -4.93
N GLY A 26 -9.20 -0.13 -5.18
CA GLY A 26 -8.70 -0.85 -6.35
C GLY A 26 -7.19 -1.13 -6.33
N THR A 27 -6.60 -1.27 -7.52
CA THR A 27 -5.13 -1.38 -7.65
C THR A 27 -4.55 0.02 -7.75
N GLY A 28 -3.65 0.35 -6.82
CA GLY A 28 -2.94 1.62 -6.80
C GLY A 28 -1.45 1.47 -7.10
N VAL A 29 -0.72 2.55 -6.89
CA VAL A 29 0.73 2.66 -7.07
C VAL A 29 1.37 2.99 -5.73
N PHE A 30 2.32 2.15 -5.33
CA PHE A 30 3.15 2.38 -4.16
C PHE A 30 4.08 3.58 -4.38
N ILE A 31 4.12 4.50 -3.43
CA ILE A 31 5.13 5.57 -3.41
C ILE A 31 6.20 5.20 -2.40
N ARG A 32 5.85 5.18 -1.10
CA ARG A 32 6.78 4.89 -0.02
C ARG A 32 6.07 4.51 1.27
N VAL A 33 6.85 4.15 2.28
CA VAL A 33 6.40 4.08 3.67
C VAL A 33 7.18 5.08 4.50
N GLU A 34 6.46 5.82 5.34
CA GLU A 34 7.01 6.85 6.22
C GLU A 34 6.31 6.73 7.58
N ASP A 35 7.09 6.59 8.66
CA ASP A 35 6.60 6.53 10.05
C ASP A 35 5.43 5.56 10.31
N GLY A 36 5.43 4.40 9.63
CA GLY A 36 4.38 3.39 9.79
C GLY A 36 3.12 3.65 8.93
N PHE A 37 3.14 4.65 8.06
CA PHE A 37 2.08 4.93 7.10
C PHE A 37 2.50 4.55 5.68
N LEU A 38 1.59 3.93 4.94
CA LEU A 38 1.69 3.75 3.51
C LEU A 38 1.27 5.03 2.80
N ILE A 39 2.11 5.50 1.88
CA ILE A 39 1.79 6.59 0.96
C ILE A 39 1.70 6.00 -0.44
N TRP A 40 0.56 6.21 -1.09
CA TRP A 40 0.25 5.56 -2.36
C TRP A 40 -0.79 6.36 -3.17
N VAL A 41 -0.86 6.11 -4.46
CA VAL A 41 -1.90 6.68 -5.35
C VAL A 41 -2.92 5.58 -5.66
N ASP A 42 -4.20 5.85 -5.48
CA ASP A 42 -5.25 4.88 -5.81
C ASP A 42 -5.60 4.86 -7.31
N ALA A 43 -6.56 3.99 -7.69
CA ALA A 43 -7.00 3.87 -9.07
C ALA A 43 -7.69 5.14 -9.63
N ALA A 44 -8.15 6.04 -8.75
CA ALA A 44 -8.76 7.32 -9.11
C ALA A 44 -7.73 8.47 -9.16
N ALA A 45 -6.43 8.16 -9.07
CA ALA A 45 -5.33 9.11 -9.00
C ALA A 45 -5.33 10.00 -7.74
N THR A 46 -5.98 9.54 -6.66
CA THR A 46 -5.96 10.23 -5.36
C THR A 46 -4.73 9.81 -4.57
N LEU A 47 -4.02 10.79 -3.99
CA LEU A 47 -2.95 10.51 -3.03
C LEU A 47 -3.55 10.13 -1.68
N ASN A 48 -3.20 8.94 -1.20
CA ASN A 48 -3.69 8.38 0.06
C ASN A 48 -2.54 8.19 1.05
N VAL A 49 -2.86 8.41 2.33
CA VAL A 49 -1.98 8.12 3.47
C VAL A 49 -2.75 7.21 4.42
N THR A 50 -2.24 6.00 4.64
CA THR A 50 -2.99 4.96 5.37
C THR A 50 -2.08 4.27 6.38
N SER A 51 -2.51 4.17 7.65
CA SER A 51 -1.72 3.48 8.69
C SER A 51 -1.56 2.00 8.34
N LEU A 52 -0.33 1.49 8.49
CA LEU A 52 -0.01 0.07 8.31
C LEU A 52 -0.55 -0.83 9.44
N ASP A 53 -1.02 -0.26 10.55
CA ASP A 53 -1.50 -1.03 11.71
C ASP A 53 -2.77 -1.84 11.39
N VAL A 54 -3.59 -1.33 10.48
CA VAL A 54 -4.93 -1.88 10.19
C VAL A 54 -5.07 -2.38 8.75
N ILE A 55 -4.00 -2.32 7.96
CA ILE A 55 -4.02 -2.76 6.55
C ILE A 55 -3.01 -3.87 6.27
N SER A 56 -3.18 -4.49 5.12
CA SER A 56 -2.11 -5.26 4.47
C SER A 56 -1.97 -4.82 3.02
N VAL A 57 -0.76 -4.98 2.49
CA VAL A 57 -0.41 -4.55 1.13
C VAL A 57 0.12 -5.75 0.37
N ARG A 58 -0.26 -5.88 -0.89
CA ARG A 58 0.27 -6.91 -1.80
C ARG A 58 0.71 -6.28 -3.10
N ARG A 59 1.90 -6.65 -3.59
CA ARG A 59 2.36 -6.30 -4.93
C ARG A 59 1.55 -7.04 -6.00
N VAL A 60 1.22 -6.34 -7.08
CA VAL A 60 0.65 -6.90 -8.31
C VAL A 60 1.80 -7.15 -9.29
N VAL A 61 1.82 -8.34 -9.92
CA VAL A 61 2.80 -8.77 -10.92
C VAL A 61 2.18 -8.71 -12.31
#